data_AF-A0A8H3I4E6-F1
#
_entry.id   AF-A0A8H3I4E6-F1
#
_cell.length_a   1.000
_cell.length_b   1.000
_cell.length_c   1.000
_cell.angle_alpha   90.00
_cell.angle_beta   90.00
_cell.angle_gamma   90.00
#
_symmetry.space_group_name_H-M   'P 1'
#
loop_
_entity.id
_entity.type
_entity.pdbx_description
1 polymer ?
#
loop_
_entity_poly.entity_id
_entity_poly.type
_entity_poly.pdbx_seq_one_letter_code
_entity_poly.pdbx_strand_id
1 'polypeptide(L)'
;MGDMTQGYAIEHLKAALKCSPENTAIILDCTALIVNYLVRYRCSHSKMENDSAWLLPILLLWQSQSTAGVEDLDIPLHLAFSKNCFGSILQLVQLYNEQPELEPEAQQILAVLKDLLRAHVLRPARSSILNSLRPRDIQSTDIPRGLLELLLAPLIDILSQETAGQEPLKAAALLFEIAAEDCKHKTPKGKRDDTAWLQRLFEHIMQSAQAFEYRDLNHVQQIPLVEFSVIMLEKAVQWKTQLKAATLEKLLQPLFRDPRIFTEGEWGLVNLCIQLEPAVFVRSPGDIHVNKERALNIRNQLLVSLLDLITQNGYKPMSISKRPRSRPNVELPYKLILSNVVIPLAKAFIQARELPKFLDIWQEQLEKNLHIETNDICSVWKDDELLQTVASLLEPTSAISETEKRLRLVSIGLQSLLTSAEPSQIDKMNAALLIVEVLLLGYNSDRFLSKLEESVLGISKLLLQLTTDGTERCSEFNIRGWKILTVINDKWSLPHESLEYQDEAVCSAMRTIKNACVIERHPQDFRKAFHAFRFMLSLAEVQMAEMNAREADNPDGYVADLIETVISQIIDANSDVEVVDRDEIWALKWGGDDFIDSRATLCLACCAQLATVPHAL
;
A
#
# COMPACT_ATOMS: atom_id res chain seq x y z
N MET A 1 -13.16 49.02 -39.82
CA MET A 1 -14.41 49.46 -39.15
C MET A 1 -14.89 48.45 -38.11
N GLY A 2 -14.68 47.13 -38.27
CA GLY A 2 -15.05 46.11 -37.26
C GLY A 2 -14.36 46.22 -35.89
N ASP A 3 -13.07 46.56 -35.86
CA ASP A 3 -12.31 46.65 -34.60
C ASP A 3 -12.76 47.79 -33.67
N MET A 4 -13.21 48.92 -34.23
CA MET A 4 -13.72 50.04 -33.42
C MET A 4 -15.10 49.75 -32.83
N THR A 5 -15.96 49.04 -33.57
CA THR A 5 -17.28 48.61 -33.06
C THR A 5 -17.14 47.51 -32.01
N GLN A 6 -16.16 46.61 -32.14
CA GLN A 6 -15.86 45.59 -31.15
C GLN A 6 -15.32 46.21 -29.85
N GLY A 7 -14.43 47.20 -29.94
CA GLY A 7 -13.94 47.96 -28.79
C GLY A 7 -15.04 48.72 -28.05
N TYR A 8 -15.96 49.35 -28.78
CA TYR A 8 -17.09 50.08 -28.17
C TYR A 8 -18.11 49.14 -27.51
N ALA A 9 -18.39 47.99 -28.15
CA ALA A 9 -19.26 46.97 -27.58
C ALA A 9 -18.65 46.35 -26.32
N ILE A 10 -17.33 46.12 -26.31
CA ILE A 10 -16.59 45.64 -25.14
C ILE A 10 -16.67 46.64 -23.99
N GLU A 11 -16.43 47.93 -24.22
CA GLU A 11 -16.52 48.96 -23.17
C GLU A 11 -17.95 49.16 -22.67
N HIS A 12 -18.96 49.09 -23.55
CA HIS A 12 -20.36 49.11 -23.14
C HIS A 12 -20.77 47.85 -22.37
N LEU A 13 -20.28 46.67 -22.76
CA LEU A 13 -20.52 45.43 -22.02
C LEU A 13 -19.84 45.51 -20.65
N LYS A 14 -18.60 46.00 -20.56
CA LYS A 14 -17.90 46.27 -19.29
C LYS A 14 -18.69 47.24 -18.40
N ALA A 15 -19.26 48.30 -18.98
CA ALA A 15 -20.07 49.27 -18.25
C ALA A 15 -21.43 48.70 -17.81
N ALA A 16 -22.09 47.89 -18.64
CA ALA A 16 -23.36 47.24 -18.32
C ALA A 16 -23.18 46.15 -17.24
N LEU A 17 -22.10 45.37 -17.33
CA LEU A 17 -21.73 44.33 -16.37
C LEU A 17 -21.25 44.91 -15.02
N LYS A 18 -20.95 46.22 -14.93
CA LYS A 18 -20.61 46.91 -13.67
C LYS A 18 -21.84 47.24 -12.80
N CYS A 19 -23.05 47.25 -13.36
CA CYS A 19 -24.23 47.81 -12.69
C CYS A 19 -24.99 46.82 -11.79
N SER A 20 -24.77 45.51 -11.92
CA SER A 20 -25.36 44.49 -11.04
C SER A 20 -24.57 43.17 -11.11
N PRO A 21 -23.89 42.74 -10.03
CA PRO A 21 -23.13 41.49 -10.02
C PRO A 21 -24.03 40.26 -10.22
N GLU A 22 -25.28 40.30 -9.76
CA GLU A 22 -26.24 39.19 -9.91
C GLU A 22 -26.70 39.00 -11.37
N ASN A 23 -27.12 40.09 -12.03
CA ASN A 23 -27.54 40.00 -13.44
C ASN A 23 -26.38 39.57 -14.35
N THR A 24 -25.20 40.07 -14.04
CA THR A 24 -23.95 39.70 -14.69
C THR A 24 -23.75 38.19 -14.53
N ALA A 25 -23.79 37.65 -13.31
CA ALA A 25 -23.62 36.22 -13.06
C ALA A 25 -24.64 35.35 -13.83
N ILE A 26 -25.90 35.78 -13.90
CA ILE A 26 -26.94 35.08 -14.67
C ILE A 26 -26.59 35.01 -16.17
N ILE A 27 -26.06 36.09 -16.75
CA ILE A 27 -25.66 36.11 -18.16
C ILE A 27 -24.50 35.13 -18.43
N LEU A 28 -23.52 35.07 -17.52
CA LEU A 28 -22.42 34.10 -17.63
C LEU A 28 -22.92 32.67 -17.52
N ASP A 29 -23.83 32.41 -16.57
CA ASP A 29 -24.42 31.09 -16.40
C ASP A 29 -25.16 30.63 -17.65
N CYS A 30 -26.05 31.47 -18.20
CA CYS A 30 -26.76 31.19 -19.45
C CYS A 30 -25.77 30.92 -20.61
N THR A 31 -24.69 31.70 -20.69
CA THR A 31 -23.66 31.48 -21.70
C THR A 31 -22.98 30.13 -21.49
N ALA A 32 -22.59 29.81 -20.26
CA ALA A 32 -21.94 28.55 -19.92
C ALA A 32 -22.85 27.34 -20.18
N LEU A 33 -24.15 27.44 -19.89
CA LEU A 33 -25.15 26.41 -20.18
C LEU A 33 -25.30 26.16 -21.69
N ILE A 34 -25.35 27.22 -22.50
CA ILE A 34 -25.38 27.11 -23.96
C ILE A 34 -24.12 26.40 -24.47
N VAL A 35 -22.95 26.77 -23.95
CA VAL A 35 -21.69 26.11 -24.33
C VAL A 35 -21.69 24.65 -23.90
N ASN A 36 -22.11 24.32 -22.68
CA ASN A 36 -22.20 22.95 -22.18
C ASN A 36 -23.05 22.09 -23.13
N TYR A 37 -24.21 22.61 -23.54
CA TYR A 37 -25.08 21.95 -24.49
C TYR A 37 -24.39 21.74 -25.85
N LEU A 38 -23.76 22.78 -26.40
CA LEU A 38 -23.09 22.71 -27.70
C LEU A 38 -21.91 21.74 -27.69
N VAL A 39 -21.06 21.78 -26.66
CA VAL A 39 -19.92 20.88 -26.50
C VAL A 39 -20.41 19.42 -26.42
N ARG A 40 -21.39 19.12 -25.56
CA ARG A 40 -21.96 17.77 -25.43
C ARG A 40 -22.62 17.28 -26.74
N TYR A 41 -23.36 18.16 -27.41
CA TYR A 41 -23.98 17.86 -28.70
C TYR A 41 -22.93 17.54 -29.78
N ARG A 42 -21.78 18.22 -29.76
CA ARG A 42 -20.72 18.00 -30.77
C ARG A 42 -19.77 16.85 -30.45
N CYS A 43 -19.50 16.59 -29.17
CA CYS A 43 -18.77 15.38 -28.76
C CYS A 43 -19.48 14.09 -29.23
N SER A 44 -20.81 14.12 -29.36
CA SER A 44 -21.57 13.00 -29.94
C SER A 44 -21.56 12.93 -31.47
N HIS A 45 -21.03 13.93 -32.18
CA HIS A 45 -21.10 14.07 -33.64
C HIS A 45 -19.74 14.37 -34.33
N SER A 46 -18.62 14.11 -33.66
CA SER A 46 -17.24 14.02 -34.20
C SER A 46 -16.72 15.18 -35.08
N LYS A 47 -17.15 16.42 -34.82
CA LYS A 47 -16.53 17.64 -35.39
C LYS A 47 -16.48 18.77 -34.35
N MET A 48 -15.29 19.07 -33.82
CA MET A 48 -14.99 20.32 -33.15
C MET A 48 -14.29 21.24 -34.15
N GLU A 49 -14.99 22.22 -34.71
CA GLU A 49 -14.34 23.36 -35.39
C GLU A 49 -14.91 24.66 -34.78
N ASN A 50 -14.02 25.55 -34.33
CA ASN A 50 -14.22 26.98 -34.03
C ASN A 50 -15.18 27.40 -32.88
N ASP A 51 -15.19 26.71 -31.73
CA ASP A 51 -15.96 27.16 -30.55
C ASP A 51 -15.27 28.28 -29.73
N SER A 52 -13.98 28.51 -29.97
CA SER A 52 -13.14 29.52 -29.30
C SER A 52 -13.46 30.97 -29.69
N ALA A 53 -13.96 31.18 -30.92
CA ALA A 53 -14.05 32.51 -31.53
C ALA A 53 -15.00 33.47 -30.81
N TRP A 54 -16.02 32.95 -30.13
CA TRP A 54 -17.02 33.76 -29.42
C TRP A 54 -17.01 33.56 -27.90
N LEU A 55 -16.56 32.41 -27.40
CA LEU A 55 -16.54 32.10 -25.97
C LEU A 55 -15.37 32.79 -25.24
N LEU A 56 -14.17 32.73 -25.82
CA LEU A 56 -12.97 33.28 -25.18
C LEU A 56 -13.10 34.80 -24.90
N PRO A 57 -13.59 35.65 -25.83
CA PRO A 57 -13.79 37.06 -25.54
C PRO A 57 -14.73 37.31 -24.36
N ILE A 58 -15.81 36.53 -24.24
CA ILE A 58 -16.75 36.66 -23.12
C ILE A 58 -16.02 36.32 -21.81
N LEU A 59 -15.35 35.16 -21.74
CA LEU A 59 -14.63 34.73 -20.54
C LEU A 59 -13.50 35.70 -20.14
N LEU A 60 -12.79 36.28 -21.12
CA LEU A 60 -11.75 37.29 -20.86
C LEU A 60 -12.32 38.60 -20.31
N LEU A 61 -13.52 39.02 -20.76
CA LEU A 61 -14.20 40.19 -20.18
C LEU A 61 -14.51 39.97 -18.70
N TRP A 62 -14.92 38.76 -18.34
CA TRP A 62 -15.14 38.35 -16.96
C TRP A 62 -13.86 38.34 -16.11
N GLN A 63 -12.78 37.76 -16.64
CA GLN A 63 -11.47 37.79 -15.99
C GLN A 63 -10.95 39.22 -15.76
N SER A 64 -11.24 40.14 -16.69
CA SER A 64 -10.85 41.55 -16.59
C SER A 64 -11.56 42.31 -15.47
N GLN A 65 -12.79 41.92 -15.09
CA GLN A 65 -13.47 42.49 -13.93
C GLN A 65 -12.89 41.96 -12.61
N SER A 66 -12.59 40.67 -12.56
CA SER A 66 -12.05 40.00 -11.36
C SER A 66 -10.66 40.52 -10.96
N THR A 67 -9.87 40.98 -11.92
CA THR A 67 -8.49 41.46 -11.72
C THR A 67 -8.38 42.96 -11.43
N ALA A 68 -9.45 43.74 -11.59
CA ALA A 68 -9.43 45.20 -11.43
C ALA A 68 -9.65 45.70 -9.98
N GLY A 69 -9.94 44.81 -9.02
CA GLY A 69 -10.35 45.17 -7.65
C GLY A 69 -9.51 44.54 -6.52
N VAL A 70 -8.23 44.22 -6.77
CA VAL A 70 -7.38 43.32 -5.95
C VAL A 70 -7.12 43.76 -4.48
N GLU A 71 -7.68 44.86 -3.99
CA GLU A 71 -7.45 45.30 -2.59
C GLU A 71 -8.67 45.11 -1.65
N ASP A 72 -9.91 45.01 -2.16
CA ASP A 72 -11.11 44.79 -1.33
C ASP A 72 -11.87 43.52 -1.77
N LEU A 73 -12.18 42.62 -0.83
CA LEU A 73 -13.05 41.46 -1.07
C LEU A 73 -14.47 41.94 -1.37
N ASP A 74 -14.85 42.00 -2.65
CA ASP A 74 -16.24 42.24 -3.09
C ASP A 74 -17.09 40.96 -2.90
N ILE A 75 -17.47 40.71 -1.65
CA ILE A 75 -18.22 39.52 -1.24
C ILE A 75 -19.52 39.33 -2.04
N PRO A 76 -20.35 40.37 -2.28
CA PRO A 76 -21.54 40.26 -3.14
C PRO A 76 -21.25 39.68 -4.53
N LEU A 77 -20.15 40.08 -5.18
CA LEU A 77 -19.77 39.55 -6.48
C LEU A 77 -19.44 38.05 -6.43
N HIS A 78 -18.68 37.63 -5.43
CA HIS A 78 -18.30 36.23 -5.25
C HIS A 78 -19.51 35.34 -4.94
N LEU A 79 -20.44 35.81 -4.09
CA LEU A 79 -21.67 35.11 -3.77
C LEU A 79 -22.60 35.02 -4.99
N ALA A 80 -22.71 36.09 -5.78
CA ALA A 80 -23.49 36.08 -7.02
C ALA A 80 -22.93 35.09 -8.05
N PHE A 81 -21.60 35.05 -8.21
CA PHE A 81 -20.94 34.06 -9.08
C PHE A 81 -21.17 32.63 -8.58
N SER A 82 -20.96 32.38 -7.29
CA SER A 82 -21.17 31.07 -6.70
C SER A 82 -22.60 30.59 -6.92
N LYS A 83 -23.60 31.39 -6.51
CA LYS A 83 -25.03 31.06 -6.61
C LYS A 83 -25.48 30.75 -8.03
N ASN A 84 -25.04 31.53 -9.02
CA ASN A 84 -25.60 31.46 -10.37
C ASN A 84 -24.70 30.71 -11.36
N CYS A 85 -23.38 30.85 -11.31
CA CYS A 85 -22.49 30.34 -12.37
C CYS A 85 -21.73 29.07 -12.01
N PHE A 86 -21.55 28.79 -10.71
CA PHE A 86 -20.59 27.78 -10.25
C PHE A 86 -20.78 26.42 -10.91
N GLY A 87 -22.01 25.91 -10.95
CA GLY A 87 -22.31 24.60 -11.51
C GLY A 87 -22.00 24.51 -13.00
N SER A 88 -22.46 25.47 -13.78
CA SER A 88 -22.27 25.48 -15.24
C SER A 88 -20.80 25.62 -15.62
N ILE A 89 -20.04 26.46 -14.90
CA ILE A 89 -18.60 26.62 -15.12
C ILE A 89 -17.84 25.36 -14.70
N LEU A 90 -18.18 24.75 -13.56
CA LEU A 90 -17.53 23.52 -13.10
C LEU A 90 -17.75 22.36 -14.09
N GLN A 91 -18.96 22.22 -14.63
CA GLN A 91 -19.27 21.23 -15.67
C GLN A 91 -18.48 21.47 -16.96
N LEU A 92 -18.34 22.73 -17.40
CA LEU A 92 -17.50 23.05 -18.56
C LEU A 92 -16.03 22.66 -18.32
N VAL A 93 -15.50 23.00 -17.15
CA VAL A 93 -14.12 22.66 -16.79
C VAL A 93 -13.91 21.16 -16.83
N GLN A 94 -14.86 20.37 -16.31
CA GLN A 94 -14.81 18.91 -16.41
C GLN A 94 -14.82 18.43 -17.86
N LEU A 95 -15.77 18.91 -18.68
CA LEU A 95 -15.92 18.48 -20.08
C LEU A 95 -14.66 18.75 -20.92
N TYR A 96 -14.04 19.92 -20.76
CA TYR A 96 -12.79 20.24 -21.43
C TYR A 96 -11.62 19.40 -20.88
N ASN A 97 -11.56 19.16 -19.57
CA ASN A 97 -10.48 18.40 -18.94
C ASN A 97 -10.49 16.90 -19.30
N GLU A 98 -11.63 16.35 -19.70
CA GLU A 98 -11.76 14.94 -20.14
C GLU A 98 -11.33 14.70 -21.61
N GLN A 99 -11.03 15.76 -22.38
CA GLN A 99 -10.59 15.61 -23.76
C GLN A 99 -9.10 15.23 -23.83
N PRO A 100 -8.73 14.10 -24.48
CA PRO A 100 -7.35 13.60 -24.50
C PRO A 100 -6.38 14.47 -25.31
N GLU A 101 -6.87 15.20 -26.31
CA GLU A 101 -6.06 16.08 -27.17
C GLU A 101 -6.77 17.43 -27.33
N LEU A 102 -6.57 18.33 -26.35
CA LEU A 102 -7.09 19.70 -26.44
C LEU A 102 -6.24 20.51 -27.41
N GLU A 103 -6.90 21.11 -28.42
CA GLU A 103 -6.32 22.16 -29.24
C GLU A 103 -5.84 23.34 -28.37
N PRO A 104 -4.82 24.11 -28.80
CA PRO A 104 -4.27 25.23 -28.01
C PRO A 104 -5.32 26.23 -27.53
N GLU A 105 -6.34 26.49 -28.34
CA GLU A 105 -7.44 27.40 -27.99
C GLU A 105 -8.35 26.81 -26.91
N ALA A 106 -8.63 25.51 -26.97
CA ALA A 106 -9.39 24.81 -25.94
C ALA A 106 -8.63 24.75 -24.61
N GLN A 107 -7.30 24.62 -24.65
CA GLN A 107 -6.44 24.75 -23.48
C GLN A 107 -6.52 26.16 -22.88
N GLN A 108 -6.54 27.20 -23.72
CA GLN A 108 -6.70 28.58 -23.26
C GLN A 108 -8.06 28.80 -22.59
N ILE A 109 -9.15 28.28 -23.17
CA ILE A 109 -10.49 28.34 -22.57
C ILE A 109 -10.50 27.62 -21.21
N LEU A 110 -9.95 26.40 -21.14
CA LEU A 110 -9.84 25.65 -19.89
C LEU A 110 -9.06 26.44 -18.83
N ALA A 111 -7.96 27.09 -19.21
CA ALA A 111 -7.18 27.93 -18.30
C ALA A 111 -8.01 29.11 -17.75
N VAL A 112 -8.73 29.82 -18.61
CA VAL A 112 -9.59 30.95 -18.19
C VAL A 112 -10.73 30.47 -17.29
N LEU A 113 -11.38 29.34 -17.61
CA LEU A 113 -12.43 28.76 -16.76
C LEU A 113 -11.90 28.35 -15.38
N LYS A 114 -10.72 27.70 -15.32
CA LYS A 114 -10.04 27.40 -14.06
C LYS A 114 -9.73 28.68 -13.28
N ASP A 115 -9.29 29.75 -13.96
CA ASP A 115 -9.01 31.03 -13.31
C ASP A 115 -10.26 31.73 -12.76
N LEU A 116 -11.42 31.59 -13.40
CA LEU A 116 -12.68 32.09 -12.85
C LEU A 116 -13.05 31.36 -11.56
N LEU A 117 -12.94 30.03 -11.51
CA LEU A 117 -13.16 29.25 -10.29
C LEU A 117 -12.16 29.65 -9.18
N ARG A 118 -10.89 29.84 -9.53
CA ARG A 118 -9.87 30.31 -8.58
C ARG A 118 -10.22 31.68 -8.02
N ALA A 119 -10.54 32.63 -8.88
CA ALA A 119 -10.73 34.02 -8.47
C ALA A 119 -12.03 34.25 -7.71
N HIS A 120 -13.11 33.55 -8.06
CA HIS A 120 -14.43 33.80 -7.46
C HIS A 120 -14.84 32.84 -6.35
N VAL A 121 -14.22 31.65 -6.26
CA VAL A 121 -14.59 30.63 -5.26
C VAL A 121 -13.41 30.27 -4.38
N LEU A 122 -12.32 29.77 -4.96
CA LEU A 122 -11.23 29.16 -4.17
C LEU A 122 -10.39 30.19 -3.41
N ARG A 123 -9.96 31.29 -4.04
CA ARG A 123 -9.16 32.34 -3.37
C ARG A 123 -9.94 33.08 -2.29
N PRO A 124 -11.20 33.52 -2.51
CA PRO A 124 -12.00 34.12 -1.44
C PRO A 124 -12.23 33.17 -0.27
N ALA A 125 -12.55 31.90 -0.55
CA ALA A 125 -12.71 30.88 0.49
C ALA A 125 -11.40 30.63 1.25
N ARG A 126 -10.27 30.51 0.56
CA ARG A 126 -8.95 30.36 1.17
C ARG A 126 -8.60 31.53 2.08
N SER A 127 -8.78 32.77 1.61
CA SER A 127 -8.56 33.98 2.40
C SER A 127 -9.40 34.00 3.68
N SER A 128 -10.67 33.60 3.60
CA SER A 128 -11.55 33.47 4.76
C SER A 128 -11.02 32.47 5.79
N ILE A 129 -10.53 31.31 5.35
CA ILE A 129 -10.00 30.28 6.26
C ILE A 129 -8.69 30.73 6.90
N LEU A 130 -7.77 31.28 6.12
CA LEU A 130 -6.48 31.75 6.65
C LEU A 130 -6.65 32.89 7.65
N ASN A 131 -7.61 33.79 7.42
CA ASN A 131 -7.93 34.86 8.37
C ASN A 131 -8.59 34.32 9.64
N SER A 132 -9.37 33.24 9.55
CA SER A 132 -9.96 32.59 10.73
C SER A 132 -8.94 31.87 11.62
N LEU A 133 -7.77 31.50 11.08
CA LEU A 133 -6.71 30.76 11.78
C LEU A 133 -5.70 31.67 12.50
N ARG A 134 -5.66 32.98 12.20
CA ARG A 134 -4.73 33.93 12.83
C ARG A 134 -5.28 34.42 14.19
N PRO A 135 -4.42 34.53 15.24
CA PRO A 135 -4.83 35.17 16.49
C PRO A 135 -5.29 36.60 16.21
N ARG A 136 -6.35 37.06 16.88
CA ARG A 136 -6.91 38.40 16.71
C ARG A 136 -5.91 39.47 17.15
N ASP A 137 -5.09 39.94 16.21
CA ASP A 137 -4.60 41.30 16.27
C ASP A 137 -5.68 42.24 15.72
N ILE A 138 -5.88 43.30 16.47
CA ILE A 138 -6.95 44.28 16.30
C ILE A 138 -6.71 45.02 14.98
N GLN A 139 -7.65 44.88 14.04
CA GLN A 139 -7.87 45.61 12.76
C GLN A 139 -7.70 44.74 11.49
N SER A 140 -8.75 44.78 10.62
CA SER A 140 -8.95 44.10 9.32
C SER A 140 -9.53 42.67 9.44
N THR A 141 -10.66 42.26 8.83
CA THR A 141 -11.55 42.76 7.75
C THR A 141 -12.94 42.10 7.91
N ASP A 142 -14.01 42.68 7.33
CA ASP A 142 -15.43 42.25 7.30
C ASP A 142 -15.73 40.89 6.61
N ILE A 143 -14.83 39.90 6.68
CA ILE A 143 -15.03 38.60 6.01
C ILE A 143 -15.92 37.70 6.88
N PRO A 144 -17.10 37.27 6.40
CA PRO A 144 -18.00 36.39 7.14
C PRO A 144 -17.32 35.06 7.45
N ARG A 145 -17.45 34.60 8.69
CA ARG A 145 -17.20 33.19 9.02
C ARG A 145 -18.17 32.34 8.21
N GLY A 146 -17.69 31.24 7.65
CA GLY A 146 -18.54 30.36 6.84
C GLY A 146 -18.54 30.67 5.34
N LEU A 147 -17.65 31.54 4.85
CA LEU A 147 -17.64 31.92 3.44
C LEU A 147 -17.32 30.73 2.51
N LEU A 148 -16.53 29.75 2.96
CA LEU A 148 -16.32 28.50 2.21
C LEU A 148 -17.67 27.80 1.99
N GLU A 149 -18.43 27.62 3.06
CA GLU A 149 -19.70 26.93 3.06
C GLU A 149 -20.73 27.66 2.20
N LEU A 150 -20.72 29.00 2.19
CA LEU A 150 -21.59 29.80 1.31
C LEU A 150 -21.18 29.69 -0.16
N LEU A 151 -19.88 29.78 -0.47
CA LEU A 151 -19.38 29.75 -1.85
C LEU A 151 -19.46 28.36 -2.49
N LEU A 152 -19.47 27.30 -1.68
CA LEU A 152 -19.60 25.91 -2.13
C LEU A 152 -20.99 25.34 -1.86
N ALA A 153 -21.95 26.08 -1.31
CA ALA A 153 -23.32 25.62 -1.13
C ALA A 153 -23.93 25.03 -2.43
N PRO A 154 -23.74 25.63 -3.62
CA PRO A 154 -24.27 25.07 -4.86
C PRO A 154 -23.68 23.71 -5.22
N LEU A 155 -22.52 23.33 -4.67
CA LEU A 155 -21.95 22.00 -4.87
C LEU A 155 -22.85 20.90 -4.28
N ILE A 156 -23.52 21.17 -3.16
CA ILE A 156 -24.44 20.22 -2.53
C ILE A 156 -25.62 19.94 -3.48
N ASP A 157 -26.17 20.98 -4.10
CA ASP A 157 -27.28 20.84 -5.04
C ASP A 157 -26.86 20.08 -6.30
N ILE A 158 -25.62 20.28 -6.78
CA ILE A 158 -25.06 19.56 -7.92
C ILE A 158 -24.85 18.07 -7.60
N LEU A 159 -24.35 17.77 -6.40
CA LEU A 159 -24.07 16.40 -5.96
C LEU A 159 -25.33 15.62 -5.57
N SER A 160 -26.39 16.32 -5.13
CA SER A 160 -27.65 15.71 -4.70
C SER A 160 -28.61 15.35 -5.84
N GLN A 161 -28.29 15.73 -7.09
CA GLN A 161 -29.14 15.42 -8.25
C GLN A 161 -29.07 13.92 -8.60
N GLU A 162 -30.15 13.17 -8.28
CA GLU A 162 -30.27 11.72 -8.49
C GLU A 162 -30.00 11.25 -9.93
N THR A 163 -30.17 12.12 -10.92
CA THR A 163 -30.01 11.81 -12.35
C THR A 163 -28.58 11.99 -12.87
N ALA A 164 -27.65 12.48 -12.05
CA ALA A 164 -26.41 13.04 -12.54
C ALA A 164 -25.24 12.03 -12.69
N GLY A 165 -25.40 10.78 -12.25
CA GLY A 165 -24.39 9.73 -12.42
C GLY A 165 -23.05 10.06 -11.72
N GLN A 166 -21.93 9.57 -12.25
CA GLN A 166 -20.59 9.79 -11.68
C GLN A 166 -19.98 11.17 -12.03
N GLU A 167 -20.57 11.88 -12.98
CA GLU A 167 -20.01 13.13 -13.53
C GLU A 167 -19.86 14.25 -12.48
N PRO A 168 -20.85 14.56 -11.64
CA PRO A 168 -20.70 15.54 -10.55
C PRO A 168 -19.56 15.24 -9.59
N LEU A 169 -19.33 13.95 -9.29
CA LEU A 169 -18.29 13.51 -8.37
C LEU A 169 -16.90 13.76 -8.97
N LYS A 170 -16.72 13.46 -10.26
CA LYS A 170 -15.48 13.80 -10.99
C LYS A 170 -15.24 15.31 -11.01
N ALA A 171 -16.30 16.09 -11.24
CA ALA A 171 -16.21 17.56 -11.24
C ALA A 171 -15.78 18.11 -9.87
N ALA A 172 -16.33 17.55 -8.79
CA ALA A 172 -15.94 17.91 -7.42
C ALA A 172 -14.47 17.55 -7.11
N ALA A 173 -13.99 16.39 -7.59
CA ALA A 173 -12.58 16.02 -7.46
C ALA A 173 -11.65 16.95 -8.25
N LEU A 174 -12.06 17.37 -9.45
CA LEU A 174 -11.33 18.34 -10.25
C LEU A 174 -11.25 19.72 -9.57
N LEU A 175 -12.29 20.14 -8.85
CA LEU A 175 -12.26 21.37 -8.06
C LEU A 175 -11.16 21.32 -6.97
N PHE A 176 -11.02 20.18 -6.29
CA PHE A 176 -9.94 19.98 -5.32
C PHE A 176 -8.56 20.06 -5.97
N GLU A 177 -8.39 19.44 -7.14
CA GLU A 177 -7.15 19.51 -7.91
C GLU A 177 -6.80 20.95 -8.31
N ILE A 178 -7.76 21.73 -8.81
CA ILE A 178 -7.56 23.15 -9.15
C ILE A 178 -7.12 23.98 -7.94
N ALA A 179 -7.65 23.66 -6.76
CA ALA A 179 -7.25 24.32 -5.51
C ALA A 179 -5.84 23.93 -5.07
N ALA A 180 -5.46 22.65 -5.22
CA ALA A 180 -4.12 22.17 -4.94
C ALA A 180 -3.08 22.80 -5.90
N GLU A 181 -3.42 22.95 -7.18
CA GLU A 181 -2.58 23.64 -8.17
C GLU A 181 -2.27 25.10 -7.79
N ASP A 182 -3.19 25.81 -7.11
CA ASP A 182 -3.01 27.21 -6.69
C ASP A 182 -2.08 27.34 -5.44
N CYS A 183 -1.85 26.23 -4.72
CA CYS A 183 -0.99 26.18 -3.54
C CYS A 183 0.49 25.97 -3.92
N LYS A 184 1.19 27.03 -4.35
CA LYS A 184 2.61 26.96 -4.80
C LYS A 184 3.63 27.53 -3.81
N HIS A 185 3.26 27.78 -2.55
CA HIS A 185 4.18 28.49 -1.64
C HIS A 185 5.35 27.61 -1.19
N LYS A 186 6.57 28.10 -1.44
CA LYS A 186 7.81 27.41 -1.02
C LYS A 186 8.19 27.68 0.44
N THR A 187 7.55 28.64 1.11
CA THR A 187 7.89 29.00 2.50
C THR A 187 7.27 28.01 3.50
N PRO A 188 7.92 27.68 4.63
CA PRO A 188 7.37 26.77 5.63
C PRO A 188 6.03 27.23 6.21
N LYS A 189 5.85 28.54 6.40
CA LYS A 189 4.58 29.13 6.85
C LYS A 189 3.49 28.99 5.80
N GLY A 190 3.80 29.28 4.53
CA GLY A 190 2.88 29.08 3.41
C GLY A 190 2.45 27.62 3.28
N LYS A 191 3.37 26.67 3.43
CA LYS A 191 3.04 25.23 3.42
C LYS A 191 2.05 24.84 4.52
N ARG A 192 2.20 25.37 5.75
CA ARG A 192 1.25 25.08 6.85
C ARG A 192 -0.14 25.64 6.57
N ASP A 193 -0.19 26.87 6.08
CA ASP A 193 -1.43 27.57 5.72
C ASP A 193 -2.14 26.83 4.57
N ASP A 194 -1.40 26.39 3.55
CA ASP A 194 -1.90 25.63 2.40
C ASP A 194 -2.41 24.24 2.82
N THR A 195 -1.69 23.54 3.70
CA THR A 195 -2.15 22.26 4.27
C THR A 195 -3.48 22.42 5.00
N ALA A 196 -3.62 23.45 5.84
CA ALA A 196 -4.86 23.68 6.59
C ALA A 196 -6.05 24.03 5.66
N TRP A 197 -5.78 24.80 4.60
CA TRP A 197 -6.74 25.12 3.54
C TRP A 197 -7.21 23.86 2.80
N LEU A 198 -6.28 23.09 2.25
CA LEU A 198 -6.59 21.89 1.45
C LEU A 198 -7.28 20.81 2.30
N GLN A 199 -6.87 20.65 3.56
CA GLN A 199 -7.56 19.77 4.51
C GLN A 199 -9.04 20.13 4.65
N ARG A 200 -9.35 21.43 4.83
CA ARG A 200 -10.74 21.86 5.08
C ARG A 200 -11.57 21.84 3.82
N LEU A 201 -10.98 22.15 2.67
CA LEU A 201 -11.63 22.00 1.37
C LEU A 201 -11.95 20.53 1.10
N PHE A 202 -11.01 19.61 1.35
CA PHE A 202 -11.22 18.17 1.23
C PHE A 202 -12.40 17.72 2.10
N GLU A 203 -12.39 18.06 3.39
CA GLU A 203 -13.48 17.74 4.31
C GLU A 203 -14.84 18.26 3.82
N HIS A 204 -14.87 19.50 3.32
CA HIS A 204 -16.11 20.10 2.84
C HIS A 204 -16.64 19.39 1.60
N ILE A 205 -15.79 19.15 0.59
CA ILE A 205 -16.16 18.43 -0.63
C ILE A 205 -16.67 17.01 -0.30
N MET A 206 -15.95 16.29 0.56
CA MET A 206 -16.34 14.94 1.00
C MET A 206 -17.66 14.94 1.76
N GLN A 207 -17.91 15.94 2.61
CA GLN A 207 -19.18 16.09 3.33
C GLN A 207 -20.32 16.45 2.38
N SER A 208 -20.11 17.35 1.41
CA SER A 208 -21.10 17.72 0.40
C SER A 208 -21.51 16.52 -0.47
N ALA A 209 -20.58 15.59 -0.72
CA ALA A 209 -20.85 14.34 -1.42
C ALA A 209 -21.45 13.24 -0.51
N GLN A 210 -21.63 13.49 0.79
CA GLN A 210 -22.00 12.47 1.79
C GLN A 210 -21.03 11.26 1.83
N ALA A 211 -19.79 11.46 1.40
CA ALA A 211 -18.79 10.41 1.29
C ALA A 211 -18.28 9.90 2.64
N PHE A 212 -18.60 10.56 3.76
CA PHE A 212 -18.35 10.04 5.11
C PHE A 212 -19.45 9.10 5.63
N GLU A 213 -20.61 9.07 4.98
CA GLU A 213 -21.82 8.36 5.43
C GLU A 213 -22.30 7.32 4.40
N TYR A 214 -21.50 7.05 3.36
CA TYR A 214 -21.89 6.22 2.22
C TYR A 214 -22.39 4.81 2.59
N ARG A 215 -21.95 4.21 3.70
CA ARG A 215 -22.44 2.87 4.12
C ARG A 215 -23.87 2.87 4.64
N ASP A 216 -24.42 4.02 5.01
CA ASP A 216 -25.84 4.14 5.37
C ASP A 216 -26.74 4.16 4.11
N LEU A 217 -26.14 4.23 2.92
CA LEU A 217 -26.82 4.18 1.62
C LEU A 217 -26.91 2.76 1.06
N ASN A 218 -27.70 2.56 0.02
CA ASN A 218 -27.80 1.25 -0.66
C ASN A 218 -26.53 0.94 -1.49
N HIS A 219 -26.30 -0.34 -1.82
CA HIS A 219 -25.06 -0.79 -2.50
C HIS A 219 -24.82 -0.09 -3.85
N VAL A 220 -25.88 0.30 -4.57
CA VAL A 220 -25.77 1.00 -5.85
C VAL A 220 -25.22 2.42 -5.67
N GLN A 221 -25.61 3.10 -4.59
CA GLN A 221 -25.10 4.43 -4.23
C GLN A 221 -23.71 4.38 -3.58
N GLN A 222 -23.35 3.27 -2.95
CA GLN A 222 -22.04 3.09 -2.31
C GLN A 222 -20.88 3.09 -3.32
N ILE A 223 -21.02 2.40 -4.46
CA ILE A 223 -19.92 2.20 -5.42
C ILE A 223 -19.36 3.55 -5.92
N PRO A 224 -20.18 4.48 -6.46
CA PRO A 224 -19.67 5.78 -6.93
C PRO A 224 -18.99 6.61 -5.84
N LEU A 225 -19.45 6.51 -4.59
CA LEU A 225 -18.88 7.26 -3.47
C LEU A 225 -17.54 6.70 -3.01
N VAL A 226 -17.36 5.38 -3.05
CA VAL A 226 -16.06 4.74 -2.80
C VAL A 226 -15.07 5.14 -3.89
N GLU A 227 -15.46 5.04 -5.16
CA GLU A 227 -14.62 5.45 -6.30
C GLU A 227 -14.26 6.95 -6.21
N PHE A 228 -15.23 7.80 -5.89
CA PHE A 228 -14.98 9.22 -5.66
C PHE A 228 -14.00 9.46 -4.51
N SER A 229 -14.15 8.74 -3.39
CA SER A 229 -13.25 8.82 -2.25
C SER A 229 -11.82 8.42 -2.63
N VAL A 230 -11.67 7.35 -3.42
CA VAL A 230 -10.38 6.91 -3.97
C VAL A 230 -9.76 8.01 -4.82
N ILE A 231 -10.50 8.56 -5.79
CA ILE A 231 -10.02 9.66 -6.65
C ILE A 231 -9.59 10.87 -5.82
N MET A 232 -10.39 11.28 -4.82
CA MET A 232 -10.06 12.40 -3.94
C MET A 232 -8.76 12.16 -3.16
N LEU A 233 -8.55 10.95 -2.64
CA LEU A 233 -7.33 10.59 -1.92
C LEU A 233 -6.12 10.46 -2.88
N GLU A 234 -6.29 9.92 -4.08
CA GLU A 234 -5.23 9.89 -5.10
C GLU A 234 -4.74 11.29 -5.44
N LYS A 235 -5.67 12.25 -5.62
CA LYS A 235 -5.33 13.66 -5.81
C LYS A 235 -4.61 14.22 -4.59
N ALA A 236 -5.05 13.89 -3.37
CA ALA A 236 -4.33 14.29 -2.16
C ALA A 236 -2.89 13.73 -2.13
N VAL A 237 -2.67 12.48 -2.53
CA VAL A 237 -1.33 11.86 -2.60
C VAL A 237 -0.48 12.53 -3.68
N GLN A 238 -1.03 12.68 -4.89
CA GLN A 238 -0.35 13.32 -6.03
C GLN A 238 0.17 14.71 -5.67
N TRP A 239 -0.67 15.49 -4.98
CA TRP A 239 -0.34 16.86 -4.57
C TRP A 239 0.36 16.95 -3.21
N LYS A 240 0.66 15.81 -2.57
CA LYS A 240 1.32 15.71 -1.25
C LYS A 240 0.59 16.52 -0.16
N THR A 241 -0.73 16.52 -0.23
CA THR A 241 -1.59 17.15 0.77
C THR A 241 -1.53 16.33 2.05
N GLN A 242 -1.17 16.96 3.16
CA GLN A 242 -1.19 16.28 4.47
C GLN A 242 -2.62 16.28 5.00
N LEU A 243 -3.24 15.10 5.04
CA LEU A 243 -4.55 14.93 5.65
C LEU A 243 -4.45 14.51 7.11
N LYS A 244 -5.31 15.05 7.97
CA LYS A 244 -5.34 14.66 9.39
C LYS A 244 -5.87 13.25 9.57
N ALA A 245 -5.26 12.49 10.48
CA ALA A 245 -5.70 11.13 10.83
C ALA A 245 -7.20 11.06 11.16
N ALA A 246 -7.72 12.00 11.96
CA ALA A 246 -9.14 12.04 12.34
C ALA A 246 -10.11 12.11 11.14
N THR A 247 -9.69 12.69 10.02
CA THR A 247 -10.51 12.81 8.81
C THR A 247 -10.51 11.52 8.01
N LEU A 248 -9.36 10.86 7.91
CA LEU A 248 -9.24 9.54 7.32
C LEU A 248 -9.92 8.47 8.19
N GLU A 249 -9.86 8.59 9.51
CA GLU A 249 -10.61 7.74 10.45
C GLU A 249 -12.12 7.82 10.19
N LYS A 250 -12.67 9.03 9.97
CA LYS A 250 -14.09 9.21 9.60
C LYS A 250 -14.44 8.54 8.28
N LEU A 251 -13.54 8.60 7.30
CA LEU A 251 -13.74 7.97 5.99
C LEU A 251 -13.71 6.44 6.08
N LEU A 252 -12.84 5.90 6.94
CA LEU A 252 -12.66 4.46 7.12
C LEU A 252 -13.68 3.81 8.04
N GLN A 253 -14.15 4.51 9.08
CA GLN A 253 -15.11 3.96 10.04
C GLN A 253 -16.32 3.25 9.41
N PRO A 254 -16.98 3.81 8.37
CA PRO A 254 -18.05 3.12 7.67
C PRO A 254 -17.64 1.73 7.14
N LEU A 255 -16.45 1.59 6.54
CA LEU A 255 -15.96 0.33 5.97
C LEU A 255 -15.93 -0.80 6.98
N PHE A 256 -15.51 -0.50 8.20
CA PHE A 256 -15.24 -1.51 9.22
C PHE A 256 -16.47 -1.85 10.09
N ARG A 257 -17.64 -1.24 9.84
CA ARG A 257 -18.88 -1.56 10.59
C ARG A 257 -19.56 -2.85 10.13
N ASP A 258 -19.41 -3.25 8.87
CA ASP A 258 -20.01 -4.47 8.31
C ASP A 258 -18.91 -5.32 7.66
N PRO A 259 -18.54 -6.47 8.26
CA PRO A 259 -17.47 -7.34 7.77
C PRO A 259 -17.96 -8.15 6.55
N ARG A 260 -18.10 -7.48 5.41
CA ARG A 260 -18.25 -8.13 4.10
C ARG A 260 -16.91 -8.17 3.38
N ILE A 261 -16.84 -8.96 2.32
CA ILE A 261 -15.67 -8.99 1.43
C ILE A 261 -15.47 -7.59 0.85
N PHE A 262 -14.29 -7.03 1.09
CA PHE A 262 -13.89 -5.74 0.56
C PHE A 262 -13.71 -5.83 -0.97
N THR A 263 -14.29 -4.87 -1.66
CA THR A 263 -14.06 -4.64 -3.10
C THR A 263 -12.66 -4.03 -3.33
N GLU A 264 -12.20 -4.06 -4.58
CA GLU A 264 -10.92 -3.46 -4.98
C GLU A 264 -10.82 -1.98 -4.60
N GLY A 265 -11.91 -1.22 -4.78
CA GLY A 265 -11.97 0.20 -4.41
C GLY A 265 -11.84 0.42 -2.89
N GLU A 266 -12.40 -0.45 -2.06
CA GLU A 266 -12.31 -0.33 -0.60
C GLU A 266 -10.89 -0.62 -0.09
N TRP A 267 -10.21 -1.61 -0.67
CA TRP A 267 -8.80 -1.82 -0.38
C TRP A 267 -7.90 -0.69 -0.91
N GLY A 268 -8.23 -0.13 -2.08
CA GLY A 268 -7.58 1.06 -2.62
C GLY A 268 -7.69 2.25 -1.66
N LEU A 269 -8.86 2.44 -1.07
CA LEU A 269 -9.09 3.48 -0.06
C LEU A 269 -8.24 3.25 1.20
N VAL A 270 -8.17 2.01 1.72
CA VAL A 270 -7.28 1.67 2.86
C VAL A 270 -5.81 1.99 2.54
N ASN A 271 -5.33 1.57 1.37
CA ASN A 271 -3.96 1.84 0.92
C ASN A 271 -3.66 3.34 0.89
N LEU A 272 -4.52 4.13 0.24
CA LEU A 272 -4.33 5.57 0.13
C LEU A 272 -4.36 6.28 1.49
N CYS A 273 -5.22 5.82 2.41
CA CYS A 273 -5.21 6.31 3.80
C CYS A 273 -3.88 6.01 4.50
N ILE A 274 -3.30 4.82 4.34
CA ILE A 274 -1.99 4.46 4.90
C ILE A 274 -0.89 5.34 4.28
N GLN A 275 -0.93 5.59 2.98
CA GLN A 275 0.07 6.41 2.29
C GLN A 275 0.04 7.88 2.72
N LEU A 276 -1.16 8.43 2.96
CA LEU A 276 -1.35 9.84 3.33
C LEU A 276 -0.99 10.12 4.79
N GLU A 277 -1.48 9.28 5.70
CA GLU A 277 -1.24 9.44 7.13
C GLU A 277 -1.30 8.06 7.82
N PRO A 278 -0.15 7.39 7.97
CA PRO A 278 -0.10 6.10 8.63
C PRO A 278 -0.52 6.16 10.11
N ALA A 279 -0.52 7.35 10.73
CA ALA A 279 -0.99 7.54 12.10
C ALA A 279 -2.47 7.20 12.31
N VAL A 280 -3.23 6.99 11.23
CA VAL A 280 -4.60 6.46 11.27
C VAL A 280 -4.65 5.06 11.87
N PHE A 281 -3.58 4.26 11.71
CA PHE A 281 -3.48 2.89 12.25
C PHE A 281 -2.36 2.75 13.28
N VAL A 282 -1.30 3.54 13.15
CA VAL A 282 -0.09 3.48 13.99
C VAL A 282 -0.06 4.65 14.98
N ARG A 283 0.57 4.51 16.15
CA ARG A 283 0.76 5.68 17.02
C ARG A 283 1.86 6.56 16.49
N SER A 284 1.59 7.86 16.36
CA SER A 284 2.63 8.84 16.08
C SER A 284 3.34 9.24 17.38
N PRO A 285 4.68 9.37 17.39
CA PRO A 285 5.44 9.71 18.59
C PRO A 285 5.12 11.09 19.20
N GLY A 286 4.29 11.91 18.53
CA GLY A 286 3.83 13.23 18.99
C GLY A 286 2.45 13.28 19.64
N ASP A 287 1.70 12.17 19.74
CA ASP A 287 0.31 12.13 20.24
C ASP A 287 0.22 12.29 21.78
N ILE A 288 0.84 13.33 22.38
CA ILE A 288 1.07 13.40 23.83
C ILE A 288 -0.03 14.11 24.67
N HIS A 289 -1.02 14.83 24.13
CA HIS A 289 -1.99 15.56 25.00
C HIS A 289 -3.48 15.61 24.57
N VAL A 290 -4.34 15.32 25.58
CA VAL A 290 -5.79 15.59 25.80
C VAL A 290 -6.79 15.11 24.72
N ASN A 291 -7.75 14.25 25.11
CA ASN A 291 -8.69 13.43 24.31
C ASN A 291 -8.16 12.11 23.73
N LYS A 292 -7.01 11.61 24.21
CA LYS A 292 -6.36 10.41 23.67
C LYS A 292 -7.15 9.13 23.74
N GLU A 293 -7.86 8.84 24.83
CA GLU A 293 -8.42 7.49 25.03
C GLU A 293 -9.46 7.15 23.97
N ARG A 294 -10.35 8.08 23.63
CA ARG A 294 -11.36 7.85 22.60
C ARG A 294 -10.73 7.70 21.20
N ALA A 295 -9.81 8.60 20.83
CA ALA A 295 -9.14 8.54 19.54
C ALA A 295 -8.27 7.27 19.42
N LEU A 296 -7.59 6.89 20.49
CA LEU A 296 -6.81 5.67 20.57
C LEU A 296 -7.68 4.42 20.50
N ASN A 297 -8.84 4.41 21.15
CA ASN A 297 -9.79 3.29 21.08
C ASN A 297 -10.34 3.12 19.66
N ILE A 298 -10.71 4.22 18.99
CA ILE A 298 -11.13 4.21 17.58
C ILE A 298 -10.02 3.65 16.70
N ARG A 299 -8.80 4.16 16.85
CA ARG A 299 -7.62 3.70 16.10
C ARG A 299 -7.34 2.21 16.29
N ASN A 300 -7.33 1.76 17.55
CA ASN A 300 -7.13 0.35 17.86
C ASN A 300 -8.25 -0.51 17.28
N GLN A 301 -9.50 -0.04 17.33
CA GLN A 301 -10.63 -0.73 16.72
C GLN A 301 -10.48 -0.83 15.20
N LEU A 302 -10.12 0.27 14.52
CA LEU A 302 -9.86 0.28 13.07
C LEU A 302 -8.72 -0.69 12.70
N LEU A 303 -7.64 -0.70 13.47
CA LEU A 303 -6.52 -1.61 13.26
C LEU A 303 -6.95 -3.07 13.45
N VAL A 304 -7.65 -3.40 14.54
CA VAL A 304 -8.13 -4.77 14.79
C VAL A 304 -9.07 -5.21 13.66
N SER A 305 -10.05 -4.38 13.27
CA SER A 305 -10.96 -4.69 12.17
C SER A 305 -10.23 -4.87 10.84
N LEU A 306 -9.22 -4.04 10.55
CA LEU A 306 -8.38 -4.20 9.36
C LEU A 306 -7.61 -5.53 9.39
N LEU A 307 -6.99 -5.86 10.52
CA LEU A 307 -6.22 -7.10 10.66
C LEU A 307 -7.11 -8.34 10.51
N ASP A 308 -8.31 -8.34 11.09
CA ASP A 308 -9.26 -9.43 10.94
C ASP A 308 -9.71 -9.58 9.48
N LEU A 309 -9.90 -8.48 8.75
CA LEU A 309 -10.23 -8.50 7.31
C LEU A 309 -9.07 -8.97 6.43
N ILE A 310 -7.83 -8.55 6.74
CA ILE A 310 -6.63 -9.04 6.06
C ILE A 310 -6.53 -10.55 6.27
N THR A 311 -6.74 -11.01 7.49
CA THR A 311 -6.71 -12.44 7.81
C THR A 311 -7.82 -13.20 7.08
N GLN A 312 -9.03 -12.65 6.94
CA GLN A 312 -10.11 -13.33 6.21
C GLN A 312 -9.93 -13.36 4.68
N ASN A 313 -9.31 -12.36 4.09
CA ASN A 313 -9.25 -12.18 2.63
C ASN A 313 -7.85 -12.35 2.02
N GLY A 314 -6.81 -12.38 2.85
CA GLY A 314 -5.40 -12.41 2.45
C GLY A 314 -4.89 -13.83 2.20
N TYR A 315 -5.57 -14.58 1.33
CA TYR A 315 -5.23 -15.96 1.03
C TYR A 315 -4.97 -16.18 -0.46
N LYS A 316 -3.84 -16.83 -0.78
CA LYS A 316 -3.47 -17.28 -2.13
C LYS A 316 -3.73 -18.78 -2.25
N PRO A 317 -4.53 -19.25 -3.22
CA PRO A 317 -4.61 -20.68 -3.50
C PRO A 317 -3.27 -21.16 -4.09
N MET A 318 -2.61 -22.14 -3.46
CA MET A 318 -1.36 -22.76 -3.93
C MET A 318 -1.60 -23.75 -5.07
N SER A 319 -2.77 -24.39 -5.11
CA SER A 319 -3.08 -25.38 -6.15
C SER A 319 -3.52 -24.71 -7.45
N ILE A 320 -2.57 -24.55 -8.38
CA ILE A 320 -2.81 -24.35 -9.82
C ILE A 320 -3.42 -25.64 -10.37
N SER A 321 -4.64 -25.99 -9.96
CA SER A 321 -5.42 -26.95 -10.73
C SER A 321 -5.58 -26.32 -12.12
N LYS A 322 -4.85 -26.87 -13.10
CA LYS A 322 -4.78 -26.50 -14.54
C LYS A 322 -6.12 -26.52 -15.29
N ARG A 323 -7.25 -26.44 -14.58
CA ARG A 323 -8.58 -26.31 -15.17
C ARG A 323 -9.08 -24.88 -14.95
N PRO A 324 -9.09 -24.03 -16.00
CA PRO A 324 -9.73 -22.74 -15.95
C PRO A 324 -11.24 -22.98 -15.95
N ARG A 325 -11.80 -23.29 -14.78
CA ARG A 325 -13.26 -23.25 -14.57
C ARG A 325 -13.56 -22.00 -13.79
N SER A 326 -13.65 -20.89 -14.52
CA SER A 326 -14.57 -19.77 -14.30
C SER A 326 -14.86 -19.39 -12.84
N ARG A 327 -13.86 -19.38 -11.96
CA ARG A 327 -13.97 -18.75 -10.66
C ARG A 327 -13.35 -17.35 -10.76
N PRO A 328 -13.97 -16.34 -10.13
CA PRO A 328 -13.45 -14.98 -10.11
C PRO A 328 -12.01 -14.98 -9.58
N ASN A 329 -11.21 -14.06 -10.09
CA ASN A 329 -9.76 -13.99 -9.94
C ASN A 329 -9.30 -13.86 -8.47
N VAL A 330 -9.20 -14.97 -7.74
CA VAL A 330 -8.83 -15.03 -6.30
C VAL A 330 -7.41 -14.53 -6.03
N GLU A 331 -6.56 -14.46 -7.06
CA GLU A 331 -5.21 -13.90 -6.93
C GLU A 331 -5.20 -12.36 -6.77
N LEU A 332 -6.24 -11.68 -7.27
CA LEU A 332 -6.29 -10.21 -7.27
C LEU A 332 -6.38 -9.62 -5.85
N PRO A 333 -7.26 -10.12 -4.94
CA PRO A 333 -7.30 -9.64 -3.56
C PRO A 333 -6.01 -9.92 -2.79
N TYR A 334 -5.41 -11.11 -2.95
CA TYR A 334 -4.19 -11.48 -2.22
C TYR A 334 -3.04 -10.50 -2.45
N LYS A 335 -2.69 -10.28 -3.73
CA LYS A 335 -1.57 -9.41 -4.10
C LYS A 335 -1.85 -7.96 -3.71
N LEU A 336 -3.09 -7.51 -3.88
CA LEU A 336 -3.50 -6.18 -3.51
C LEU A 336 -3.37 -5.97 -1.99
N ILE A 337 -3.84 -6.92 -1.17
CA ILE A 337 -3.70 -6.85 0.29
C ILE A 337 -2.23 -6.84 0.71
N LEU A 338 -1.41 -7.75 0.17
CA LEU A 338 0.01 -7.86 0.51
C LEU A 338 0.78 -6.57 0.18
N SER A 339 0.77 -6.17 -1.10
CA SER A 339 1.60 -5.08 -1.61
C SER A 339 1.06 -3.69 -1.24
N ASN A 340 -0.27 -3.51 -1.18
CA ASN A 340 -0.88 -2.19 -0.96
C ASN A 340 -1.34 -1.95 0.48
N VAL A 341 -1.40 -2.97 1.33
CA VAL A 341 -1.87 -2.80 2.72
C VAL A 341 -0.85 -3.31 3.72
N VAL A 342 -0.51 -4.60 3.70
CA VAL A 342 0.32 -5.23 4.74
C VAL A 342 1.74 -4.65 4.73
N ILE A 343 2.38 -4.57 3.55
CA ILE A 343 3.73 -4.02 3.43
C ILE A 343 3.78 -2.51 3.80
N PRO A 344 2.89 -1.64 3.27
CA PRO A 344 2.83 -0.25 3.70
C PRO A 344 2.58 -0.09 5.21
N LEU A 345 1.72 -0.92 5.80
CA LEU A 345 1.47 -0.91 7.23
C LEU A 345 2.73 -1.31 8.03
N ALA A 346 3.43 -2.36 7.62
CA ALA A 346 4.70 -2.76 8.24
C ALA A 346 5.73 -1.61 8.21
N LYS A 347 5.89 -0.97 7.05
CA LYS A 347 6.76 0.22 6.88
C LYS A 347 6.35 1.35 7.82
N ALA A 348 5.05 1.60 7.98
CA ALA A 348 4.53 2.62 8.88
C ALA A 348 4.86 2.35 10.36
N PHE A 349 4.68 1.12 10.83
CA PHE A 349 5.06 0.74 12.20
C PHE A 349 6.56 0.93 12.46
N ILE A 350 7.40 0.58 11.49
CA ILE A 350 8.86 0.74 11.61
C ILE A 350 9.25 2.22 11.64
N GLN A 351 8.68 3.04 10.75
CA GLN A 351 8.89 4.49 10.75
C GLN A 351 8.45 5.15 12.06
N ALA A 352 7.37 4.65 12.67
CA ALA A 352 6.89 5.10 13.97
C ALA A 352 7.72 4.56 15.15
N ARG A 353 8.76 3.74 14.91
CA ARG A 353 9.56 3.03 15.93
C ARG A 353 8.72 2.09 16.80
N GLU A 354 7.60 1.60 16.27
CA GLU A 354 6.71 0.62 16.89
C GLU A 354 6.94 -0.80 16.34
N LEU A 355 8.16 -1.11 15.86
CA LEU A 355 8.51 -2.44 15.34
C LEU A 355 8.13 -3.59 16.30
N PRO A 356 8.42 -3.55 17.62
CA PRO A 356 8.08 -4.65 18.51
C PRO A 356 6.57 -4.95 18.50
N LYS A 357 5.75 -3.91 18.46
CA LYS A 357 4.29 -4.02 18.41
C LYS A 357 3.80 -4.60 17.08
N PHE A 358 4.46 -4.26 15.97
CA PHE A 358 4.16 -4.90 14.68
C PHE A 358 4.49 -6.40 14.70
N LEU A 359 5.63 -6.80 15.27
CA LEU A 359 5.99 -8.21 15.41
C LEU A 359 4.99 -8.98 16.27
N ASP A 360 4.50 -8.37 17.36
CA ASP A 360 3.45 -8.97 18.20
C ASP A 360 2.14 -9.14 17.43
N ILE A 361 1.72 -8.10 16.69
CA ILE A 361 0.54 -8.16 15.82
C ILE A 361 0.71 -9.27 14.77
N TRP A 362 1.85 -9.30 14.10
CA TRP A 362 2.11 -10.29 13.05
C TRP A 362 2.06 -11.71 13.61
N GLN A 363 2.69 -11.95 14.76
CA GLN A 363 2.61 -13.24 15.44
C GLN A 363 1.16 -13.61 15.81
N GLU A 364 0.38 -12.66 16.36
CA GLU A 364 -1.03 -12.90 16.70
C GLU A 364 -1.85 -13.27 15.44
N GLN A 365 -1.60 -12.60 14.31
CA GLN A 365 -2.28 -12.92 13.06
C GLN A 365 -1.88 -14.31 12.54
N LEU A 366 -0.60 -14.69 12.64
CA LEU A 366 -0.16 -16.05 12.29
C LEU A 366 -0.87 -17.09 13.17
N GLU A 367 -0.96 -16.84 14.48
CA GLU A 367 -1.65 -17.73 15.43
C GLU A 367 -3.15 -17.85 15.14
N LYS A 368 -3.83 -16.77 14.72
CA LYS A 368 -5.24 -16.81 14.30
C LYS A 368 -5.45 -17.61 13.01
N ASN A 369 -4.46 -17.62 12.12
CA ASN A 369 -4.53 -18.29 10.82
C ASN A 369 -4.35 -19.81 10.90
N LEU A 370 -3.84 -20.34 12.03
CA LEU A 370 -3.52 -21.76 12.22
C LEU A 370 -4.70 -22.70 11.92
N HIS A 371 -5.96 -22.26 12.11
CA HIS A 371 -7.14 -23.10 11.90
C HIS A 371 -7.73 -23.05 10.49
N ILE A 372 -7.32 -22.06 9.68
CA ILE A 372 -7.89 -21.83 8.34
C ILE A 372 -6.99 -22.44 7.26
N GLU A 373 -5.69 -22.55 7.56
CA GLU A 373 -4.71 -23.09 6.64
C GLU A 373 -4.95 -24.57 6.35
N THR A 374 -5.34 -24.83 5.11
CA THR A 374 -5.19 -26.13 4.49
C THR A 374 -3.91 -26.15 3.67
N ASN A 375 -3.47 -27.34 3.30
CA ASN A 375 -2.27 -27.53 2.47
C ASN A 375 -2.29 -26.77 1.12
N ASP A 376 -3.45 -26.26 0.70
CA ASP A 376 -3.67 -25.59 -0.60
C ASP A 376 -3.76 -24.06 -0.51
N ILE A 377 -3.57 -23.44 0.66
CA ILE A 377 -3.79 -21.99 0.84
C ILE A 377 -2.62 -21.35 1.62
N CYS A 378 -2.03 -20.28 1.07
CA CYS A 378 -1.01 -19.47 1.74
C CYS A 378 -1.60 -18.16 2.23
N SER A 379 -1.34 -17.80 3.49
CA SER A 379 -1.71 -16.49 4.05
C SER A 379 -0.69 -15.42 3.66
N VAL A 380 -1.13 -14.18 3.42
CA VAL A 380 -0.25 -13.00 3.21
C VAL A 380 0.75 -12.82 4.35
N TRP A 381 0.41 -13.28 5.56
CA TRP A 381 1.28 -13.21 6.73
C TRP A 381 2.47 -14.17 6.66
N LYS A 382 2.45 -15.17 5.77
CA LYS A 382 3.56 -16.12 5.55
C LYS A 382 4.33 -15.85 4.26
N ASP A 383 3.93 -14.83 3.50
CA ASP A 383 4.53 -14.53 2.20
C ASP A 383 5.99 -14.09 2.35
N ASP A 384 6.86 -14.66 1.51
CA ASP A 384 8.29 -14.34 1.51
C ASP A 384 8.56 -12.86 1.15
N GLU A 385 7.70 -12.21 0.36
CA GLU A 385 7.80 -10.76 0.04
C GLU A 385 7.65 -9.90 1.30
N LEU A 386 6.71 -10.26 2.19
CA LEU A 386 6.54 -9.58 3.48
C LEU A 386 7.78 -9.78 4.35
N LEU A 387 8.26 -11.02 4.44
CA LEU A 387 9.43 -11.39 5.22
C LEU A 387 10.69 -10.65 4.75
N GLN A 388 10.96 -10.63 3.44
CA GLN A 388 12.10 -9.91 2.88
C GLN A 388 11.96 -8.40 3.07
N THR A 389 10.75 -7.86 2.89
CA THR A 389 10.50 -6.43 3.09
C THR A 389 10.75 -6.03 4.54
N VAL A 390 10.20 -6.76 5.51
CA VAL A 390 10.42 -6.45 6.93
C VAL A 390 11.88 -6.63 7.30
N ALA A 391 12.53 -7.72 6.87
CA ALA A 391 13.95 -7.96 7.11
C ALA A 391 14.82 -6.78 6.64
N SER A 392 14.60 -6.29 5.41
CA SER A 392 15.33 -5.14 4.86
C SER A 392 15.16 -3.84 5.65
N LEU A 393 14.09 -3.74 6.45
CA LEU A 393 13.77 -2.56 7.26
C LEU A 393 14.28 -2.66 8.70
N LEU A 394 14.76 -3.82 9.15
CA LEU A 394 15.19 -4.05 10.54
C LEU A 394 16.54 -3.40 10.88
N GLU A 395 17.51 -3.44 9.97
CA GLU A 395 18.87 -2.93 10.16
C GLU A 395 18.93 -1.48 10.73
N PRO A 396 18.14 -0.51 10.23
CA PRO A 396 18.16 0.85 10.75
C PRO A 396 17.49 1.04 12.14
N THR A 397 16.78 0.04 12.68
CA THR A 397 15.84 0.26 13.81
C THR A 397 16.43 0.15 15.22
N SER A 398 17.72 -0.18 15.38
CA SER A 398 18.43 -0.28 16.69
C SER A 398 17.83 -1.23 17.74
N ALA A 399 16.94 -2.16 17.36
CA ALA A 399 16.10 -2.96 18.26
C ALA A 399 16.74 -4.24 18.84
N ILE A 400 18.08 -4.31 18.95
CA ILE A 400 18.82 -5.53 19.30
C ILE A 400 18.33 -6.19 20.59
N SER A 401 18.12 -5.40 21.66
CA SER A 401 17.73 -5.94 22.97
C SER A 401 16.35 -6.60 22.94
N GLU A 402 15.44 -6.09 22.10
CA GLU A 402 14.13 -6.71 21.90
C GLU A 402 14.24 -7.97 21.06
N THR A 403 15.10 -7.98 20.03
CA THR A 403 15.43 -9.18 19.28
C THR A 403 15.97 -10.28 20.21
N GLU A 404 16.95 -9.95 21.04
CA GLU A 404 17.54 -10.90 22.00
C GLU A 404 16.48 -11.46 22.96
N LYS A 405 15.62 -10.60 23.51
CA LYS A 405 14.49 -11.02 24.35
C LYS A 405 13.57 -12.01 23.62
N ARG A 406 13.26 -11.76 22.35
CA ARG A 406 12.41 -12.67 21.54
C ARG A 406 13.11 -13.99 21.26
N LEU A 407 14.39 -13.98 20.90
CA LEU A 407 15.17 -15.20 20.71
C LEU A 407 15.18 -16.07 21.98
N ARG A 408 15.36 -15.46 23.16
CA ARG A 408 15.27 -16.18 24.44
C ARG A 408 13.88 -16.78 24.68
N LEU A 409 12.80 -16.05 24.39
CA LEU A 409 11.43 -16.58 24.52
C LEU A 409 11.19 -17.79 23.60
N VAL A 410 11.68 -17.71 22.35
CA VAL A 410 11.60 -18.82 21.40
C VAL A 410 12.43 -20.01 21.85
N SER A 411 13.65 -19.78 22.36
CA SER A 411 14.50 -20.85 22.92
C SER A 411 13.79 -21.60 24.06
N ILE A 412 13.14 -20.89 24.99
CA ILE A 412 12.36 -21.51 26.07
C ILE A 412 11.22 -22.38 25.50
N GLY A 413 10.51 -21.88 24.49
CA GLY A 413 9.42 -22.63 23.89
C GLY A 413 9.89 -23.85 23.08
N LEU A 414 11.01 -23.75 22.36
CA LEU A 414 11.63 -24.89 21.69
C LEU A 414 12.08 -25.95 22.69
N GLN A 415 12.63 -25.54 23.83
CA GLN A 415 12.98 -26.46 24.93
C GLN A 415 11.73 -27.16 25.48
N SER A 416 10.60 -26.45 25.59
CA SER A 416 9.31 -27.05 25.96
C SER A 416 8.88 -28.12 24.95
N LEU A 417 9.02 -27.86 23.64
CA LEU A 417 8.67 -28.83 22.58
C LEU A 417 9.49 -30.12 22.60
N LEU A 418 10.74 -30.05 23.06
CA LEU A 418 11.55 -31.25 23.28
C LEU A 418 10.97 -32.13 24.39
N THR A 419 10.33 -31.53 25.40
CA THR A 419 9.72 -32.26 26.52
C THR A 419 8.28 -32.69 26.26
N SER A 420 7.51 -31.90 25.50
CA SER A 420 6.09 -32.15 25.19
C SER A 420 5.75 -31.60 23.80
N ALA A 421 5.37 -32.48 22.87
CA ALA A 421 5.08 -32.13 21.49
C ALA A 421 3.57 -32.02 21.22
N GLU A 422 2.87 -31.18 21.98
CA GLU A 422 1.45 -30.90 21.71
C GLU A 422 1.28 -30.14 20.36
N PRO A 423 0.34 -30.53 19.48
CA PRO A 423 0.16 -29.89 18.17
C PRO A 423 -0.04 -28.37 18.25
N SER A 424 -0.85 -27.90 19.21
CA SER A 424 -1.10 -26.47 19.42
C SER A 424 0.15 -25.68 19.84
N GLN A 425 1.12 -26.33 20.48
CA GLN A 425 2.40 -25.71 20.83
C GLN A 425 3.32 -25.63 19.61
N ILE A 426 3.30 -26.65 18.75
CA ILE A 426 4.08 -26.67 17.50
C ILE A 426 3.62 -25.53 16.59
N ASP A 427 2.31 -25.32 16.45
CA ASP A 427 1.77 -24.28 15.59
C ASP A 427 2.12 -22.86 16.07
N LYS A 428 1.99 -22.61 17.38
CA LYS A 428 2.44 -21.35 18.00
C LYS A 428 3.93 -21.14 17.84
N MET A 429 4.73 -22.20 17.99
CA MET A 429 6.16 -22.11 17.81
C MET A 429 6.52 -21.84 16.35
N ASN A 430 5.80 -22.42 15.39
CA ASN A 430 6.00 -22.16 13.98
C ASN A 430 5.75 -20.68 13.63
N ALA A 431 4.70 -20.07 14.18
CA ALA A 431 4.46 -18.63 14.07
C ALA A 431 5.62 -17.81 14.66
N ALA A 432 6.10 -18.18 15.85
CA ALA A 432 7.23 -17.51 16.49
C ALA A 432 8.55 -17.67 15.72
N LEU A 433 8.77 -18.84 15.09
CA LEU A 433 9.94 -19.10 14.25
C LEU A 433 9.93 -18.26 12.98
N LEU A 434 8.77 -17.99 12.37
CA LEU A 434 8.69 -17.05 11.24
C LEU A 434 9.18 -15.65 11.65
N ILE A 435 8.80 -15.18 12.84
CA ILE A 435 9.28 -13.90 13.37
C ILE A 435 10.80 -13.95 13.61
N VAL A 436 11.34 -15.06 14.12
CA VAL A 436 12.79 -15.25 14.28
C VAL A 436 13.51 -15.25 12.94
N GLU A 437 12.99 -15.91 11.92
CA GLU A 437 13.58 -15.93 10.58
C GLU A 437 13.73 -14.50 10.03
N VAL A 438 12.67 -13.69 10.09
CA VAL A 438 12.71 -12.29 9.67
C VAL A 438 13.76 -11.51 10.45
N LEU A 439 13.82 -11.70 11.78
CA LEU A 439 14.79 -11.03 12.63
C LEU A 439 16.23 -11.39 12.25
N LEU A 440 16.53 -12.66 12.01
CA LEU A 440 17.87 -13.12 11.63
C LEU A 440 18.25 -12.63 10.23
N LEU A 441 17.31 -12.60 9.28
CA LEU A 441 17.55 -12.08 7.94
C LEU A 441 17.87 -10.58 7.94
N GLY A 442 17.23 -9.81 8.81
CA GLY A 442 17.38 -8.36 8.82
C GLY A 442 18.66 -7.79 9.43
N TYR A 443 19.45 -8.59 10.14
CA TYR A 443 20.74 -8.14 10.69
C TYR A 443 21.91 -8.66 9.85
N ASN A 444 22.66 -7.74 9.24
CA ASN A 444 23.85 -8.06 8.43
C ASN A 444 25.15 -7.46 9.00
N SER A 445 25.08 -6.48 9.92
CA SER A 445 26.29 -5.88 10.48
C SER A 445 26.92 -6.78 11.55
N ASP A 446 28.23 -7.02 11.47
CA ASP A 446 29.03 -7.80 12.43
C ASP A 446 28.77 -7.40 13.90
N ARG A 447 28.59 -6.10 14.14
CA ARG A 447 28.30 -5.55 15.49
C ARG A 447 27.02 -6.12 16.11
N PHE A 448 26.03 -6.42 15.29
CA PHE A 448 24.76 -7.00 15.74
C PHE A 448 24.89 -8.52 15.86
N LEU A 449 25.57 -9.15 14.90
CA LEU A 449 25.79 -10.60 14.88
C LEU A 449 26.44 -11.05 16.19
N SER A 450 27.55 -10.42 16.61
CA SER A 450 28.29 -10.79 17.83
C SER A 450 27.48 -10.64 19.13
N LYS A 451 26.44 -9.79 19.14
CA LYS A 451 25.60 -9.59 20.32
C LYS A 451 24.49 -10.63 20.45
N LEU A 452 24.04 -11.17 19.32
CA LEU A 452 22.96 -12.15 19.28
C LEU A 452 23.50 -13.59 19.27
N GLU A 453 24.79 -13.78 19.01
CA GLU A 453 25.48 -15.06 18.82
C GLU A 453 25.07 -16.12 19.85
N GLU A 454 25.17 -15.86 21.15
CA GLU A 454 24.81 -16.83 22.19
C GLU A 454 23.34 -17.29 22.09
N SER A 455 22.41 -16.35 21.85
CA SER A 455 20.98 -16.66 21.73
C SER A 455 20.67 -17.41 20.42
N VAL A 456 21.36 -17.05 19.34
CA VAL A 456 21.21 -17.68 18.02
C VAL A 456 21.73 -19.12 18.04
N LEU A 457 22.90 -19.34 18.64
CA LEU A 457 23.48 -20.68 18.80
C LEU A 457 22.65 -21.56 19.73
N GLY A 458 22.06 -20.98 20.78
CA GLY A 458 21.09 -21.70 21.62
C GLY A 458 19.88 -22.19 20.84
N ILE A 459 19.33 -21.35 19.95
CA ILE A 459 18.22 -21.72 19.06
C ILE A 459 18.65 -22.77 18.04
N SER A 460 19.82 -22.61 17.40
CA SER A 460 20.29 -23.55 16.38
C SER A 460 20.42 -24.95 16.95
N LYS A 461 21.02 -25.10 18.14
CA LYS A 461 21.12 -26.40 18.82
C LYS A 461 19.75 -27.06 19.04
N LEU A 462 18.77 -26.30 19.51
CA LEU A 462 17.41 -26.79 19.74
C LEU A 462 16.70 -27.16 18.43
N LEU A 463 16.88 -26.37 17.38
CA LEU A 463 16.32 -26.65 16.06
C LEU A 463 16.96 -27.90 15.42
N LEU A 464 18.28 -28.08 15.55
CA LEU A 464 18.95 -29.29 15.08
C LEU A 464 18.34 -30.52 15.76
N GLN A 465 18.21 -30.53 17.09
CA GLN A 465 17.56 -31.63 17.83
C GLN A 465 16.11 -31.87 17.38
N LEU A 466 15.31 -30.79 17.28
CA LEU A 466 13.89 -30.90 16.91
C LEU A 466 13.68 -31.38 15.46
N THR A 467 14.62 -31.09 14.56
CA THR A 467 14.61 -31.54 13.15
C THR A 467 15.26 -32.91 12.95
N THR A 468 16.14 -33.37 13.84
CA THR A 468 16.80 -34.69 13.77
C THR A 468 15.97 -35.82 14.37
N ASP A 469 15.19 -35.54 15.41
CA ASP A 469 14.38 -36.52 16.17
C ASP A 469 13.36 -37.30 15.33
N GLY A 470 13.23 -36.99 14.03
CA GLY A 470 12.45 -37.79 13.08
C GLY A 470 10.95 -37.81 13.35
N THR A 471 10.52 -37.09 14.38
CA THR A 471 9.11 -36.89 14.70
C THR A 471 8.44 -36.32 13.45
N GLU A 472 7.37 -36.96 12.99
CA GLU A 472 6.43 -36.46 11.97
C GLU A 472 5.69 -35.20 12.46
N ARG A 473 6.40 -34.28 13.12
CA ARG A 473 5.95 -32.94 13.45
C ARG A 473 5.60 -32.24 12.15
N CYS A 474 4.65 -31.30 12.24
CA CYS A 474 4.16 -30.45 11.17
C CYS A 474 5.25 -30.15 10.12
N SER A 475 5.01 -30.53 8.87
CA SER A 475 5.95 -30.37 7.74
C SER A 475 6.48 -28.93 7.63
N GLU A 476 5.60 -27.95 7.85
CA GLU A 476 5.92 -26.52 7.83
C GLU A 476 6.92 -26.12 8.92
N PHE A 477 6.80 -26.69 10.13
CA PHE A 477 7.75 -26.44 11.22
C PHE A 477 9.16 -26.89 10.82
N ASN A 478 9.27 -28.07 10.19
CA ASN A 478 10.56 -28.59 9.74
C ASN A 478 11.14 -27.77 8.59
N ILE A 479 10.30 -27.37 7.61
CA ILE A 479 10.70 -26.46 6.53
C ILE A 479 11.31 -25.19 7.11
N ARG A 480 10.60 -24.57 8.07
CA ARG A 480 11.03 -23.34 8.72
C ARG A 480 12.32 -23.53 9.53
N GLY A 481 12.43 -24.65 10.24
CA GLY A 481 13.63 -25.03 10.97
C GLY A 481 14.86 -25.08 10.06
N TRP A 482 14.75 -25.76 8.91
CA TRP A 482 15.84 -25.80 7.92
C TRP A 482 16.18 -24.43 7.32
N LYS A 483 15.17 -23.59 7.03
CA LYS A 483 15.39 -22.20 6.58
C LYS A 483 16.21 -21.40 7.60
N ILE A 484 15.80 -21.43 8.86
CA ILE A 484 16.48 -20.71 9.95
C ILE A 484 17.89 -21.24 10.14
N LEU A 485 18.09 -22.55 10.16
CA LEU A 485 19.43 -23.16 10.28
C LEU A 485 20.36 -22.74 9.15
N THR A 486 19.83 -22.65 7.92
CA THR A 486 20.58 -22.14 6.76
C THR A 486 21.02 -20.68 7.01
N VAL A 487 20.09 -19.80 7.39
CA VAL A 487 20.39 -18.38 7.66
C VAL A 487 21.39 -18.21 8.80
N ILE A 488 21.29 -19.04 9.85
CA ILE A 488 22.24 -19.00 10.97
C ILE A 488 23.63 -19.38 10.49
N ASN A 489 23.73 -20.45 9.70
CA ASN A 489 25.00 -20.96 9.24
C ASN A 489 25.69 -19.97 8.29
N ASP A 490 24.93 -19.34 7.38
CA ASP A 490 25.44 -18.30 6.47
C ASP A 490 26.06 -17.09 7.18
N LYS A 491 25.56 -16.75 8.38
CA LYS A 491 25.89 -15.47 9.05
C LYS A 491 26.74 -15.61 10.31
N TRP A 492 26.55 -16.65 11.11
CA TRP A 492 27.19 -16.79 12.43
C TRP A 492 28.29 -17.84 12.48
N SER A 493 28.42 -18.72 11.47
CA SER A 493 29.32 -19.89 11.48
C SER A 493 29.13 -20.75 12.74
N LEU A 494 28.44 -21.89 12.62
CA LEU A 494 28.20 -22.75 13.78
C LEU A 494 29.54 -23.23 14.38
N PRO A 495 29.80 -23.02 15.69
CA PRO A 495 31.10 -23.34 16.28
C PRO A 495 31.37 -24.84 16.20
N HIS A 496 32.64 -25.21 16.01
CA HIS A 496 33.06 -26.62 15.92
C HIS A 496 32.72 -27.46 17.16
N GLU A 497 32.52 -26.88 18.33
CA GLU A 497 32.05 -27.62 19.50
C GLU A 497 30.62 -28.20 19.31
N SER A 498 29.93 -27.80 18.24
CA SER A 498 28.64 -28.33 17.78
C SER A 498 28.77 -29.52 16.83
N LEU A 499 29.99 -30.00 16.50
CA LEU A 499 30.24 -31.01 15.46
C LEU A 499 29.36 -32.27 15.62
N GLU A 500 29.16 -32.74 16.85
CA GLU A 500 28.31 -33.92 17.11
C GLU A 500 26.85 -33.71 16.66
N TYR A 501 26.31 -32.50 16.83
CA TYR A 501 24.98 -32.14 16.35
C TYR A 501 24.94 -31.83 14.86
N GLN A 502 26.07 -31.37 14.27
CA GLN A 502 26.17 -31.12 12.84
C GLN A 502 26.12 -32.43 12.05
N ASP A 503 26.88 -33.44 12.46
CA ASP A 503 26.89 -34.76 11.80
C ASP A 503 25.49 -35.42 11.85
N GLU A 504 24.83 -35.34 13.00
CA GLU A 504 23.47 -35.86 13.15
C GLU A 504 22.46 -35.09 12.29
N ALA A 505 22.61 -33.76 12.19
CA ALA A 505 21.77 -32.91 11.36
C ALA A 505 21.98 -33.14 9.86
N VAL A 506 23.22 -33.32 9.41
CA VAL A 506 23.53 -33.73 8.03
C VAL A 506 22.86 -35.08 7.73
N CYS A 507 23.01 -36.05 8.63
CA CYS A 507 22.33 -37.34 8.48
C CYS A 507 20.80 -37.20 8.44
N SER A 508 20.21 -36.27 9.21
CA SER A 508 18.78 -35.99 9.18
C SER A 508 18.33 -35.29 7.88
N ALA A 509 19.11 -34.32 7.42
CA ALA A 509 18.87 -33.62 6.16
C ALA A 509 18.91 -34.60 4.97
N MET A 510 19.92 -35.47 4.93
CA MET A 510 20.03 -36.56 3.95
C MET A 510 18.83 -37.51 4.02
N ARG A 511 18.43 -37.95 5.22
CA ARG A 511 17.22 -38.77 5.41
C ARG A 511 15.98 -38.05 4.90
N THR A 512 15.84 -36.76 5.15
CA THR A 512 14.72 -35.93 4.69
C THR A 512 14.65 -35.89 3.17
N ILE A 513 15.78 -35.64 2.50
CA ILE A 513 15.88 -35.59 1.04
C ILE A 513 15.56 -36.96 0.44
N LYS A 514 16.18 -38.01 0.97
CA LYS A 514 15.94 -39.40 0.54
C LYS A 514 14.47 -39.78 0.67
N ASN A 515 13.82 -39.44 1.79
CA ASN A 515 12.42 -39.76 2.03
C ASN A 515 11.47 -39.04 1.06
N ALA A 516 11.75 -37.78 0.70
CA ALA A 516 10.97 -37.06 -0.31
C ALA A 516 11.16 -37.64 -1.71
N CYS A 517 12.30 -38.27 -1.96
CA CYS A 517 12.63 -38.87 -3.25
C CYS A 517 12.02 -40.25 -3.49
N VAL A 518 11.62 -41.01 -2.47
CA VAL A 518 11.25 -42.44 -2.62
C VAL A 518 9.74 -42.68 -2.74
N ILE A 519 8.89 -41.76 -2.29
CA ILE A 519 7.44 -41.99 -2.16
C ILE A 519 6.70 -40.85 -2.87
N GLU A 520 5.63 -41.17 -3.62
CA GLU A 520 4.66 -40.16 -4.11
C GLU A 520 4.08 -39.42 -2.90
N ARG A 521 4.63 -38.25 -2.63
CA ARG A 521 4.41 -37.50 -1.40
C ARG A 521 3.80 -36.15 -1.66
N HIS A 522 3.30 -35.59 -0.57
CA HIS A 522 2.65 -34.30 -0.55
C HIS A 522 3.65 -33.19 -0.98
N PRO A 523 3.24 -32.12 -1.70
CA PRO A 523 4.11 -31.02 -2.14
C PRO A 523 5.06 -30.46 -1.06
N GLN A 524 4.59 -30.41 0.19
CA GLN A 524 5.38 -29.95 1.34
C GLN A 524 6.62 -30.82 1.63
N ASP A 525 6.59 -32.12 1.32
CA ASP A 525 7.75 -32.99 1.51
C ASP A 525 8.89 -32.61 0.55
N PHE A 526 8.55 -32.22 -0.68
CA PHE A 526 9.53 -31.71 -1.65
C PHE A 526 10.12 -30.36 -1.18
N ARG A 527 9.28 -29.44 -0.69
CA ARG A 527 9.76 -28.18 -0.08
C ARG A 527 10.67 -28.44 1.12
N LYS A 528 10.30 -29.37 2.00
CA LYS A 528 11.11 -29.78 3.15
C LYS A 528 12.48 -30.32 2.71
N ALA A 529 12.51 -31.19 1.70
CA ALA A 529 13.76 -31.70 1.13
C ALA A 529 14.61 -30.59 0.52
N PHE A 530 14.02 -29.64 -0.19
CA PHE A 530 14.73 -28.51 -0.76
C PHE A 530 15.42 -27.64 0.31
N HIS A 531 14.74 -27.33 1.41
CA HIS A 531 15.36 -26.55 2.48
C HIS A 531 16.40 -27.33 3.28
N ALA A 532 16.19 -28.63 3.48
CA ALA A 532 17.24 -29.50 4.03
C ALA A 532 18.48 -29.52 3.13
N PHE A 533 18.28 -29.51 1.80
CA PHE A 533 19.36 -29.43 0.83
C PHE A 533 20.11 -28.09 0.91
N ARG A 534 19.39 -26.97 0.95
CA ARG A 534 20.00 -25.63 1.12
C ARG A 534 20.81 -25.51 2.41
N PHE A 535 20.32 -26.10 3.50
CA PHE A 535 21.06 -26.16 4.76
C PHE A 535 22.39 -26.91 4.59
N MET A 536 22.40 -28.08 3.93
CA MET A 536 23.64 -28.83 3.70
C MET A 536 24.63 -28.07 2.81
N LEU A 537 24.14 -27.38 1.77
CA LEU A 537 25.00 -26.55 0.92
C LEU A 537 25.64 -25.41 1.71
N SER A 538 24.85 -24.70 2.51
CA SER A 538 25.36 -23.66 3.41
C SER A 538 26.42 -24.21 4.36
N LEU A 539 26.18 -25.39 4.97
CA LEU A 539 27.15 -26.03 5.86
C LEU A 539 28.46 -26.36 5.15
N ALA A 540 28.38 -26.92 3.95
CA ALA A 540 29.52 -27.21 3.10
C ALA A 540 30.33 -25.95 2.76
N GLU A 541 29.67 -24.83 2.42
CA GLU A 541 30.34 -23.55 2.13
C GLU A 541 31.12 -23.02 3.33
N VAL A 542 30.51 -23.06 4.52
CA VAL A 542 31.19 -22.64 5.77
C VAL A 542 32.39 -23.53 6.07
N GLN A 543 32.24 -24.85 5.94
CA GLN A 543 33.35 -25.78 6.16
C GLN A 543 34.49 -25.58 5.14
N MET A 544 34.18 -25.35 3.86
CA MET A 544 35.20 -25.02 2.85
C MET A 544 35.93 -23.74 3.21
N ALA A 545 35.22 -22.68 3.60
CA ALA A 545 35.83 -21.42 4.01
C ALA A 545 36.77 -21.60 5.23
N GLU A 546 36.36 -22.40 6.22
CA GLU A 546 37.18 -22.71 7.40
C GLU A 546 38.41 -23.57 7.07
N MET A 547 38.27 -24.59 6.22
CA MET A 547 39.39 -25.45 5.81
C MET A 547 40.40 -24.69 4.94
N ASN A 548 39.93 -23.81 4.05
CA ASN A 548 40.76 -22.91 3.27
C ASN A 548 41.52 -21.93 4.18
N ALA A 549 40.87 -21.42 5.22
CA ALA A 549 41.52 -20.56 6.22
C ALA A 549 42.57 -21.31 7.07
N ARG A 550 42.49 -22.65 7.14
CA ARG A 550 43.43 -23.51 7.88
C ARG A 550 44.56 -24.08 7.05
N GLU A 551 44.61 -23.81 5.75
CA GLU A 551 45.57 -24.42 4.81
C GLU A 551 45.60 -25.96 4.91
N ALA A 552 44.43 -26.59 5.08
CA ALA A 552 44.34 -28.05 5.14
C ALA A 552 44.75 -28.69 3.80
N ASP A 553 45.39 -29.86 3.82
CA ASP A 553 45.99 -30.50 2.63
C ASP A 553 44.98 -31.01 1.58
N ASN A 554 43.67 -30.99 1.84
CA ASN A 554 42.63 -31.38 0.87
C ASN A 554 41.21 -30.96 1.32
N PRO A 555 40.86 -29.67 1.35
CA PRO A 555 39.52 -29.20 1.74
C PRO A 555 38.42 -29.69 0.78
N ASP A 556 38.78 -29.92 -0.48
CA ASP A 556 37.82 -30.25 -1.53
C ASP A 556 37.24 -31.65 -1.38
N GLY A 557 37.98 -32.61 -0.81
CA GLY A 557 37.57 -34.02 -0.76
C GLY A 557 36.28 -34.30 0.02
N TYR A 558 36.18 -33.82 1.28
CA TYR A 558 35.03 -34.13 2.13
C TYR A 558 33.73 -33.46 1.65
N VAL A 559 33.83 -32.21 1.18
CA VAL A 559 32.68 -31.44 0.70
C VAL A 559 32.23 -31.95 -0.67
N ALA A 560 33.18 -32.29 -1.56
CA ALA A 560 32.86 -32.97 -2.81
C ALA A 560 32.15 -34.30 -2.56
N ASP A 561 32.64 -35.12 -1.62
CA ASP A 561 32.00 -36.40 -1.27
C ASP A 561 30.56 -36.20 -0.76
N LEU A 562 30.33 -35.19 0.08
CA LEU A 562 28.99 -34.86 0.59
C LEU A 562 28.05 -34.40 -0.52
N ILE A 563 28.50 -33.46 -1.35
CA ILE A 563 27.72 -32.94 -2.48
C ILE A 563 27.45 -34.06 -3.50
N GLU A 564 28.45 -34.85 -3.85
CA GLU A 564 28.35 -35.99 -4.76
C GLU A 564 27.38 -37.04 -4.24
N THR A 565 27.41 -37.34 -2.93
CA THR A 565 26.47 -38.29 -2.32
C THR A 565 25.02 -37.79 -2.44
N VAL A 566 24.80 -36.50 -2.21
CA VAL A 566 23.46 -35.91 -2.27
C VAL A 566 22.96 -35.81 -3.71
N ILE A 567 23.82 -35.36 -4.64
CA ILE A 567 23.52 -35.33 -6.07
C ILE A 567 23.21 -36.73 -6.58
N SER A 568 24.02 -37.73 -6.23
CA SER A 568 23.80 -39.13 -6.64
C SER A 568 22.46 -39.64 -6.14
N GLN A 569 22.07 -39.34 -4.90
CA GLN A 569 20.75 -39.71 -4.39
C GLN A 569 19.60 -38.98 -5.10
N ILE A 570 19.78 -37.72 -5.48
CA ILE A 570 18.81 -36.97 -6.28
C ILE A 570 18.71 -37.57 -7.69
N ILE A 571 19.83 -37.93 -8.32
CA ILE A 571 19.87 -38.53 -9.66
C ILE A 571 19.25 -39.93 -9.67
N ASP A 572 19.67 -40.80 -8.75
CA ASP A 572 19.15 -42.16 -8.58
C ASP A 572 17.65 -42.15 -8.29
N ALA A 573 17.19 -41.10 -7.60
CA ALA A 573 15.77 -40.86 -7.48
C ALA A 573 15.17 -40.56 -8.87
N ASN A 574 15.65 -39.55 -9.59
CA ASN A 574 15.00 -39.08 -10.82
C ASN A 574 15.13 -39.96 -12.06
N SER A 575 15.83 -41.09 -12.03
CA SER A 575 16.01 -41.95 -13.20
C SER A 575 14.69 -42.38 -13.88
N ASP A 576 13.58 -42.31 -13.14
CA ASP A 576 12.24 -42.72 -13.58
C ASP A 576 11.32 -41.56 -14.04
N VAL A 577 11.77 -40.30 -14.00
CA VAL A 577 10.93 -39.13 -14.36
C VAL A 577 11.02 -38.86 -15.87
N GLU A 578 9.92 -39.05 -16.61
CA GLU A 578 9.84 -38.68 -18.03
C GLU A 578 10.15 -37.19 -18.22
N VAL A 579 10.97 -36.91 -19.23
CA VAL A 579 11.48 -35.57 -19.59
C VAL A 579 10.33 -34.67 -20.06
N VAL A 580 9.60 -34.09 -19.12
CA VAL A 580 8.66 -33.01 -19.42
C VAL A 580 9.45 -31.70 -19.53
N ASP A 581 9.17 -30.96 -20.60
CA ASP A 581 9.83 -29.76 -21.12
C ASP A 581 10.80 -29.03 -20.17
N ARG A 582 12.09 -29.34 -20.32
CA ARG A 582 13.19 -28.61 -19.67
C ARG A 582 13.14 -27.12 -20.03
N ASP A 583 12.82 -26.77 -21.27
CA ASP A 583 12.90 -25.39 -21.75
C ASP A 583 11.86 -24.45 -21.09
N GLU A 584 10.68 -24.95 -20.71
CA GLU A 584 9.68 -24.16 -19.97
C GLU A 584 10.09 -23.93 -18.50
N ILE A 585 10.76 -24.91 -17.87
CA ILE A 585 11.14 -24.84 -16.46
C ILE A 585 12.42 -24.02 -16.25
N TRP A 586 13.36 -24.05 -17.20
CA TRP A 586 14.55 -23.20 -17.18
C TRP A 586 14.25 -21.73 -17.52
N ALA A 587 13.17 -21.46 -18.28
CA ALA A 587 12.73 -20.10 -18.62
C ALA A 587 12.00 -19.38 -17.47
N LEU A 588 11.49 -20.12 -16.47
CA LEU A 588 11.01 -19.55 -15.23
C LEU A 588 12.20 -18.96 -14.46
N LYS A 589 12.28 -17.63 -14.38
CA LYS A 589 13.05 -16.96 -13.32
C LYS A 589 12.52 -17.52 -12.00
N TRP A 590 13.26 -18.45 -11.39
CA TRP A 590 12.85 -19.14 -10.16
C TRP A 590 12.45 -18.10 -9.11
N GLY A 591 11.14 -17.96 -8.89
CA GLY A 591 10.53 -16.83 -8.19
C GLY A 591 10.16 -17.11 -6.73
N GLY A 592 10.64 -18.21 -6.14
CA GLY A 592 10.37 -18.60 -4.75
C GLY A 592 10.08 -20.09 -4.58
N ASP A 593 9.94 -20.54 -3.33
CA ASP A 593 9.73 -21.96 -2.93
C ASP A 593 8.35 -22.52 -3.34
N ASP A 594 7.45 -21.65 -3.81
CA ASP A 594 6.04 -21.94 -4.13
C ASP A 594 5.85 -22.93 -5.29
N PHE A 595 6.87 -23.16 -6.12
CA PHE A 595 6.79 -24.02 -7.31
C PHE A 595 7.31 -25.45 -7.09
N ILE A 596 7.75 -25.78 -5.88
CA ILE A 596 8.31 -27.10 -5.56
C ILE A 596 7.16 -28.05 -5.16
N ASP A 597 6.47 -28.55 -6.17
CA ASP A 597 5.27 -29.39 -6.06
C ASP A 597 5.48 -30.83 -6.54
N SER A 598 6.62 -31.12 -7.15
CA SER A 598 6.92 -32.41 -7.76
C SER A 598 8.40 -32.75 -7.61
N ARG A 599 8.71 -34.02 -7.87
CA ARG A 599 10.10 -34.50 -7.91
C ARG A 599 10.93 -33.76 -8.97
N ALA A 600 10.36 -33.51 -10.15
CA ALA A 600 11.04 -32.81 -11.23
C ALA A 600 11.41 -31.37 -10.82
N THR A 601 10.46 -30.65 -10.21
CA THR A 601 10.68 -29.28 -9.76
C THR A 601 11.66 -29.22 -8.59
N LEU A 602 11.59 -30.13 -7.62
CA LEU A 602 12.62 -30.24 -6.56
C LEU A 602 14.03 -30.35 -7.15
N CYS A 603 14.20 -31.19 -8.16
CA CYS A 603 15.53 -31.52 -8.65
C CYS A 603 16.11 -30.41 -9.51
N LEU A 604 15.28 -29.73 -10.29
CA LEU A 604 15.66 -28.49 -10.97
C LEU A 604 16.00 -27.38 -9.96
N ALA A 605 15.25 -27.27 -8.86
CA ALA A 605 15.57 -26.31 -7.79
C ALA A 605 16.94 -26.61 -7.15
N CYS A 606 17.22 -27.88 -6.83
CA CYS A 606 18.51 -28.31 -6.28
C CYS A 606 19.66 -28.03 -7.25
N CYS A 607 19.50 -28.35 -8.54
CA CYS A 607 20.49 -28.03 -9.58
C CYS A 607 20.73 -26.52 -9.71
N ALA A 608 19.66 -25.71 -9.65
CA ALA A 608 19.78 -24.26 -9.70
C ALA A 608 20.55 -23.69 -8.49
N GLN A 609 20.33 -24.24 -7.29
CA GLN A 609 21.08 -23.86 -6.08
C GLN A 609 22.54 -24.33 -6.13
N LEU A 610 22.83 -25.51 -6.67
CA LEU A 610 24.22 -25.96 -6.87
C LEU A 610 24.98 -25.01 -7.79
N ALA A 611 24.34 -24.54 -8.86
CA ALA A 611 24.97 -23.61 -9.79
C ALA A 611 25.33 -22.24 -9.17
N THR A 612 24.81 -21.91 -7.98
CA THR A 612 25.19 -20.67 -7.27
C THR A 612 26.40 -20.83 -6.35
N VAL A 613 26.85 -22.06 -6.09
CA VAL A 613 28.01 -22.34 -5.24
C VAL A 613 29.27 -22.27 -6.12
N PRO A 614 30.21 -21.33 -5.89
CA PRO A 614 31.34 -21.05 -6.81
C PRO A 614 32.34 -22.21 -7.08
N HIS A 615 32.14 -23.37 -6.46
CA HIS A 615 33.03 -24.55 -6.53
C HIS A 615 32.30 -25.90 -6.68
N ALA A 616 30.97 -25.89 -6.82
CA ALA A 616 30.18 -27.13 -6.94
C ALA A 616 30.10 -27.69 -8.37
N LEU A 617 30.55 -26.92 -9.37
CA LEU A 617 30.73 -27.30 -10.77
C LEU A 617 32.21 -27.40 -11.08
#